data_AF-A0AAD6XES8-F1
#
_entry.id   AF-A0AAD6XES8-F1
#
_cell.length_a   1.000
_cell.length_b   1.000
_cell.length_c   1.000
_cell.angle_alpha   90.00
_cell.angle_beta   90.00
_cell.angle_gamma   90.00
#
_symmetry.space_group_name_H-M   'P 1'
#
loop_
_entity.id
_entity.type
_entity.pdbx_description
1 polymer ?
#
loop_
_entity_poly.entity_id
_entity_poly.type
_entity_poly.pdbx_seq_one_letter_code
_entity_poly.pdbx_strand_id
1 'polypeptide(L)'
;MRKLTNVCDGFGTQPTPHLYKRPLPHLRGRPSPLTRVKYSTSFHCVPSLPLMHINNLLSPHSAEARAHATEYGTDWDSSALDETVVALCASYRSFERYLSGEHLFILPRTRRELESILRRYSTDAIHNAIAKSRGTLAAGGYSRVCHLAVNSIEEVLNTGDNVNYLLALHTPTESPTPHEQDPTMRSTATT
;
A
#
# COMPACT_ATOMS: atom_id res chain seq x y z
N MET A 1 32.40 37.27 31.43
CA MET A 1 33.35 38.26 30.88
C MET A 1 34.66 37.57 30.53
N ARG A 2 34.98 37.47 29.24
CA ARG A 2 36.33 37.49 28.64
C ARG A 2 36.16 37.50 27.12
N LYS A 3 36.39 38.67 26.54
CA LYS A 3 36.64 38.88 25.11
C LYS A 3 38.05 38.37 24.81
N LEU A 4 38.25 37.63 23.74
CA LEU A 4 39.45 37.73 22.91
C LEU A 4 39.02 37.60 21.44
N THR A 5 39.52 38.56 20.69
CA THR A 5 39.30 38.90 19.28
C THR A 5 40.46 38.40 18.42
N ASN A 6 40.24 38.54 17.11
CA ASN A 6 41.17 38.52 15.96
C ASN A 6 41.30 37.17 15.23
N VAL A 7 40.76 37.05 14.01
CA VAL A 7 41.08 37.74 12.73
C VAL A 7 42.40 37.23 12.18
N CYS A 8 42.31 36.49 11.07
CA CYS A 8 43.19 36.62 9.90
C CYS A 8 42.41 36.20 8.65
N ASP A 9 42.31 37.16 7.74
CA ASP A 9 41.84 37.11 6.36
C ASP A 9 42.64 36.16 5.46
N GLY A 10 42.08 35.84 4.29
CA GLY A 10 42.90 35.83 3.08
C GLY A 10 42.47 34.94 1.91
N PHE A 11 41.80 35.56 0.93
CA PHE A 11 41.92 35.41 -0.53
C PHE A 11 41.83 34.00 -1.16
N GLY A 12 40.81 33.74 -2.00
CA GLY A 12 40.87 33.98 -3.46
C GLY A 12 41.31 32.69 -4.15
N THR A 13 40.60 32.09 -5.12
CA THR A 13 40.38 32.59 -6.48
C THR A 13 39.51 31.55 -7.21
N GLN A 14 38.53 31.99 -8.00
CA GLN A 14 37.97 31.15 -9.08
C GLN A 14 39.00 31.02 -10.22
N PRO A 15 38.86 29.99 -11.06
CA PRO A 15 38.78 30.27 -12.49
C PRO A 15 37.73 29.45 -13.25
N THR A 16 37.03 30.14 -14.16
CA THR A 16 36.21 29.61 -15.25
C THR A 16 37.09 29.21 -16.48
N PRO A 17 36.52 28.90 -17.66
CA PRO A 17 36.37 27.55 -18.22
C PRO A 17 37.36 27.26 -19.36
N HIS A 18 37.79 26.00 -19.53
CA HIS A 18 38.54 25.59 -20.73
C HIS A 18 37.77 24.58 -21.59
N LEU A 19 37.54 25.02 -22.83
CA LEU A 19 37.13 24.23 -23.99
C LEU A 19 38.00 22.98 -24.15
N TYR A 20 37.35 21.82 -24.29
CA TYR A 20 37.87 20.74 -25.12
C TYR A 20 36.84 20.39 -26.21
N LYS A 21 37.14 20.86 -27.43
CA LYS A 21 36.61 20.32 -28.69
C LYS A 21 37.29 18.99 -28.98
N ARG A 22 36.53 17.91 -29.18
CA ARG A 22 36.91 16.77 -30.05
C ARG A 22 35.65 16.11 -30.65
N PRO A 23 35.78 15.45 -31.83
CA PRO A 23 34.80 15.51 -32.90
C PRO A 23 33.79 14.36 -32.94
N LEU A 24 32.65 14.66 -33.56
CA LEU A 24 31.57 13.74 -33.94
C LEU A 24 32.03 12.65 -34.93
N PRO A 25 31.60 11.39 -34.73
CA PRO A 25 31.28 10.49 -35.83
C PRO A 25 29.77 10.51 -36.12
N HIS A 26 29.45 10.73 -37.39
CA HIS A 26 28.10 10.63 -37.95
C HIS A 26 27.53 9.22 -37.79
N LEU A 27 26.44 9.09 -37.04
CA LEU A 27 25.46 8.02 -37.25
C LEU A 27 24.05 8.62 -37.27
N ARG A 28 23.53 8.80 -38.49
CA ARG A 28 22.10 8.98 -38.77
C ARG A 28 21.38 7.71 -38.36
N GLY A 29 20.75 7.72 -37.20
CA GLY A 29 19.71 6.78 -36.82
C GLY A 29 18.54 7.60 -36.26
N ARG A 30 17.46 7.72 -37.04
CA ARG A 30 16.21 8.35 -36.59
C ARG A 30 15.73 7.66 -35.30
N PRO A 31 15.47 8.36 -34.19
CA PRO A 31 14.62 7.81 -33.16
C PRO A 31 13.17 7.94 -33.66
N SER A 32 12.57 6.79 -33.95
CA SER A 32 11.12 6.63 -34.04
C SER A 32 10.45 7.27 -32.83
N PRO A 33 9.27 7.89 -32.97
CA PRO A 33 8.55 8.41 -31.82
C PRO A 33 8.23 7.22 -30.91
N LEU A 34 8.86 7.16 -29.74
CA LEU A 34 8.47 6.25 -28.69
C LEU A 34 7.02 6.59 -28.36
N THR A 35 6.14 5.71 -28.84
CA THR A 35 4.74 5.67 -28.52
C THR A 35 4.64 5.83 -27.01
N ARG A 36 4.10 6.97 -26.58
CA ARG A 36 3.65 7.17 -25.22
C ARG A 36 2.64 6.05 -24.98
N VAL A 37 3.10 4.95 -24.39
CA VAL A 37 2.22 3.95 -23.80
C VAL A 37 1.55 4.70 -22.67
N LYS A 38 0.41 5.29 -23.00
CA LYS A 38 -0.60 5.65 -22.02
C LYS A 38 -0.94 4.31 -21.39
N TYR A 39 -0.34 4.00 -20.26
CA TYR A 39 -1.01 3.13 -19.31
C TYR A 39 -2.26 3.90 -18.93
N SER A 40 -3.31 3.71 -19.73
CA SER A 40 -4.68 3.91 -19.29
C SER A 40 -4.85 2.86 -18.22
N THR A 41 -4.40 3.18 -17.01
CA THR A 41 -4.90 2.51 -15.82
C THR A 41 -6.35 2.94 -15.73
N SER A 42 -7.17 2.29 -16.56
CA SER A 42 -8.57 2.11 -16.30
C SER A 42 -8.60 1.42 -14.95
N PHE A 43 -8.64 2.22 -13.89
CA PHE A 43 -9.17 1.79 -12.62
C PHE A 43 -10.63 1.46 -12.95
N HIS A 44 -10.83 0.22 -13.40
CA HIS A 44 -12.13 -0.38 -13.39
C HIS A 44 -12.62 -0.22 -11.96
N CYS A 45 -13.67 0.60 -11.82
CA CYS A 45 -14.54 0.56 -10.67
C CYS A 45 -14.99 -0.89 -10.54
N VAL A 46 -14.32 -1.64 -9.68
CA VAL A 46 -14.67 -3.03 -9.38
C VAL A 46 -16.00 -2.96 -8.64
N PRO A 47 -17.05 -3.64 -9.12
CA PRO A 47 -18.39 -3.48 -8.55
C PRO A 47 -18.43 -4.06 -7.13
N SER A 48 -18.49 -3.15 -6.16
CA SER A 48 -19.38 -3.15 -4.99
C SER A 48 -19.80 -4.51 -4.37
N LEU A 49 -18.83 -5.33 -3.97
CA LEU A 49 -19.03 -6.42 -3.00
C LEU A 49 -18.23 -6.33 -1.67
N PRO A 50 -17.26 -5.42 -1.41
CA PRO A 50 -16.45 -5.49 -0.17
C PRO A 50 -16.98 -4.68 1.02
N LEU A 51 -18.00 -3.83 0.86
CA LEU A 51 -18.41 -2.88 1.90
C LEU A 51 -18.94 -3.52 3.20
N MET A 52 -19.51 -4.74 3.14
CA MET A 52 -20.11 -5.34 4.33
C MET A 52 -19.07 -5.92 5.31
N HIS A 53 -17.95 -6.45 4.81
CA HIS A 53 -16.97 -7.10 5.69
C HIS A 53 -16.05 -6.10 6.39
N ILE A 54 -15.77 -4.95 5.76
CA ILE A 54 -14.92 -3.94 6.37
C ILE A 54 -15.62 -3.24 7.53
N ASN A 55 -16.95 -3.08 7.47
CA ASN A 55 -17.76 -2.50 8.55
C ASN A 55 -17.74 -3.33 9.86
N ASN A 56 -17.44 -4.64 9.76
CA ASN A 56 -17.30 -5.51 10.93
C ASN A 56 -15.95 -5.34 11.63
N LEU A 57 -14.91 -4.93 10.89
CA LEU A 57 -13.55 -4.71 11.41
C LEU A 57 -13.33 -3.26 11.83
N LEU A 58 -13.84 -2.33 11.03
CA LEU A 58 -13.73 -0.90 11.18
C LEU A 58 -15.14 -0.34 11.27
N SER A 59 -15.47 0.35 12.36
CA SER A 59 -16.76 1.05 12.46
C SER A 59 -16.93 1.99 11.25
N PRO A 60 -18.12 2.13 10.66
CA PRO A 60 -18.38 3.11 9.60
C PRO A 60 -18.01 4.55 9.98
N HIS A 61 -17.92 4.83 11.29
CA HIS A 61 -17.54 6.13 11.84
C HIS A 61 -16.10 6.18 12.39
N SER A 62 -15.31 5.13 12.16
CA SER A 62 -13.89 5.09 12.51
C SER A 62 -13.10 6.21 11.83
N ALA A 63 -11.92 6.52 12.34
CA ALA A 63 -11.06 7.55 11.76
C ALA A 63 -10.59 7.12 10.35
N GLU A 64 -10.36 5.83 10.17
CA GLU A 64 -10.00 5.14 8.93
C GLU A 64 -11.10 5.25 7.87
N ALA A 65 -12.35 4.92 8.23
CA ALA A 65 -13.48 5.02 7.32
C ALA A 65 -13.75 6.47 6.89
N ARG A 66 -13.63 7.42 7.82
CA ARG A 66 -13.76 8.85 7.50
C ARG A 66 -12.61 9.34 6.61
N ALA A 67 -11.37 8.93 6.86
CA ALA A 67 -10.23 9.28 6.03
C ALA A 67 -10.38 8.73 4.60
N HIS A 68 -10.82 7.48 4.46
CA HIS A 68 -11.11 6.88 3.15
C HIS A 68 -12.23 7.62 2.41
N ALA A 69 -13.33 7.98 3.09
CA ALA A 69 -14.40 8.78 2.48
C ALA A 69 -13.91 10.19 2.06
N THR A 70 -12.96 10.75 2.81
CA THR A 70 -12.37 12.07 2.54
C THR A 70 -11.46 12.05 1.31
N GLU A 71 -10.73 10.95 1.03
CA GLU A 71 -9.92 10.80 -0.20
C GLU A 71 -10.73 11.03 -1.49
N TYR A 72 -12.02 10.65 -1.51
CA TYR A 72 -12.91 10.85 -2.66
C TYR A 72 -13.44 12.27 -2.81
N GLY A 73 -13.39 13.08 -1.75
CA GLY A 73 -13.93 14.44 -1.72
C GLY A 73 -12.87 15.54 -1.64
N THR A 74 -11.61 15.20 -1.40
CA THR A 74 -10.55 16.21 -1.20
C THR A 74 -9.93 16.57 -2.53
N ASP A 75 -9.94 17.86 -2.85
CA ASP A 75 -9.16 18.42 -3.95
C ASP A 75 -7.68 18.31 -3.56
N TRP A 76 -6.99 17.28 -4.06
CA TRP A 76 -5.56 17.02 -3.80
C TRP A 76 -4.62 18.13 -4.35
N ASP A 77 -5.21 19.22 -4.85
CA ASP A 77 -4.57 20.47 -5.27
C ASP A 77 -4.27 21.42 -4.09
N SER A 78 -4.62 21.09 -2.83
CA SER A 78 -4.13 21.83 -1.66
C SER A 78 -2.62 21.67 -1.46
N SER A 79 -1.92 22.76 -1.18
CA SER A 79 -0.45 22.82 -1.13
C SER A 79 0.21 21.96 -0.04
N ALA A 80 -0.54 21.53 0.98
CA ALA A 80 -0.06 20.65 2.04
C ALA A 80 -0.90 19.36 2.11
N LEU A 81 -0.22 18.22 2.14
CA LEU A 81 -0.82 16.90 2.29
C LEU A 81 -1.12 16.64 3.78
N ASP A 82 -2.36 16.27 4.12
CA ASP A 82 -2.65 15.81 5.49
C ASP A 82 -2.12 14.39 5.68
N GLU A 83 -1.00 14.30 6.39
CA GLU A 83 -0.30 13.05 6.72
C GLU A 83 -1.20 12.06 7.48
N THR A 84 -2.10 12.55 8.32
CA THR A 84 -2.99 11.71 9.14
C THR A 84 -4.06 11.07 8.27
N VAL A 85 -4.67 11.85 7.36
CA VAL A 85 -5.67 11.33 6.42
C VAL A 85 -5.05 10.28 5.51
N VAL A 86 -3.83 10.51 5.01
CA VAL A 86 -3.13 9.53 4.17
C VAL A 86 -2.83 8.25 4.94
N ALA A 87 -2.36 8.34 6.19
CA ALA A 87 -2.06 7.18 7.01
C ALA A 87 -3.29 6.32 7.29
N LEU A 88 -4.39 6.96 7.72
CA LEU A 88 -5.64 6.28 8.06
C LEU A 88 -6.36 5.73 6.83
N CYS A 89 -6.27 6.44 5.69
CA CYS A 89 -6.78 5.93 4.43
C CYS A 89 -5.97 4.71 3.94
N ALA A 90 -4.66 4.72 4.15
CA ALA A 90 -3.80 3.59 3.79
C ALA A 90 -4.06 2.36 4.66
N SER A 91 -4.31 2.53 5.97
CA SER A 91 -4.71 1.40 6.82
C SER A 91 -6.05 0.84 6.38
N TYR A 92 -7.06 1.67 6.10
CA TYR A 92 -8.34 1.25 5.53
C TYR A 92 -8.16 0.41 4.25
N ARG A 93 -7.42 0.92 3.27
CA ARG A 93 -7.16 0.22 2.01
C ARG A 93 -6.41 -1.10 2.18
N SER A 94 -5.53 -1.18 3.17
CA SER A 94 -4.82 -2.43 3.47
C SER A 94 -5.78 -3.54 3.91
N PHE A 95 -6.76 -3.20 4.75
CA PHE A 95 -7.81 -4.13 5.18
C PHE A 95 -8.77 -4.44 4.03
N GLU A 96 -9.20 -3.44 3.25
CA GLU A 96 -10.07 -3.65 2.09
C GLU A 96 -9.45 -4.64 1.09
N ARG A 97 -8.17 -4.46 0.76
CA ARG A 97 -7.43 -5.34 -0.15
C ARG A 97 -7.23 -6.74 0.44
N TYR A 98 -6.99 -6.85 1.74
CA TYR A 98 -6.90 -8.16 2.39
C TYR A 98 -8.26 -8.88 2.38
N LEU A 99 -9.35 -8.17 2.70
CA LEU A 99 -10.71 -8.73 2.73
C LEU A 99 -11.19 -9.19 1.35
N SER A 100 -10.82 -8.49 0.29
CA SER A 100 -11.13 -8.90 -1.08
C SER A 100 -10.31 -10.14 -1.54
N GLY A 101 -9.26 -10.52 -0.80
CA GLY A 101 -8.33 -11.57 -1.20
C GLY A 101 -7.44 -11.15 -2.39
N GLU A 102 -7.42 -9.87 -2.76
CA GLU A 102 -6.71 -9.40 -3.93
C GLU A 102 -5.20 -9.46 -3.70
N HIS A 103 -4.49 -10.19 -4.56
CA HIS A 103 -3.04 -10.42 -4.45
C HIS A 103 -2.61 -11.23 -3.22
N LEU A 104 -3.49 -12.09 -2.68
CA LEU A 104 -3.16 -13.00 -1.59
C LEU A 104 -2.82 -14.40 -2.13
N PHE A 105 -1.55 -14.63 -2.44
CA PHE A 105 -1.05 -15.93 -2.95
C PHE A 105 -0.63 -16.90 -1.83
N ILE A 106 -0.23 -16.35 -0.68
CA ILE A 106 0.19 -17.10 0.51
C ILE A 106 -0.70 -16.64 1.65
N LEU A 107 -1.44 -17.58 2.22
CA LEU A 107 -2.35 -17.31 3.33
C LEU A 107 -1.53 -17.16 4.62
N PRO A 108 -1.73 -16.08 5.39
CA PRO A 108 -1.11 -15.95 6.70
C PRO A 108 -1.66 -17.02 7.63
N ARG A 109 -0.77 -17.70 8.37
CA ARG A 109 -1.12 -18.68 9.41
C ARG A 109 -0.99 -18.11 10.81
N THR A 110 -0.20 -17.04 10.94
CA THR A 110 0.09 -16.40 12.21
C THR A 110 -0.28 -14.92 12.17
N ARG A 111 -0.54 -14.35 13.36
CA ARG A 111 -0.76 -12.91 13.52
C ARG A 111 0.37 -12.08 12.88
N ARG A 112 1.62 -12.50 13.07
CA ARG A 112 2.81 -11.77 12.56
C ARG A 112 2.85 -11.75 11.03
N GLU A 113 2.47 -12.84 10.39
CA GLU A 113 2.37 -12.91 8.93
C GLU A 113 1.25 -12.02 8.40
N LEU A 114 0.07 -12.08 9.04
CA LEU A 114 -1.06 -11.21 8.71
C LEU A 114 -0.66 -9.73 8.80
N GLU A 115 -0.05 -9.35 9.92
CA GLU A 115 0.44 -8.00 10.15
C GLU A 115 1.48 -7.59 9.10
N SER A 116 2.41 -8.47 8.75
CA SER A 116 3.40 -8.20 7.69
C SER A 116 2.75 -7.95 6.32
N ILE A 117 1.68 -8.67 5.99
CA ILE A 117 0.93 -8.48 4.74
C ILE A 117 0.22 -7.13 4.74
N LEU A 118 -0.48 -6.81 5.83
CA LEU A 118 -1.20 -5.54 5.99
C LEU A 118 -0.24 -4.34 5.95
N ARG A 119 0.92 -4.41 6.62
CA ARG A 119 1.98 -3.39 6.56
C ARG A 119 2.49 -3.15 5.14
N ARG A 120 2.64 -4.22 4.34
CA ARG A 120 3.04 -4.10 2.93
C ARG A 120 1.95 -3.40 2.11
N TYR A 121 0.70 -3.82 2.27
CA TYR A 121 -0.42 -3.20 1.56
C TYR A 121 -0.63 -1.73 1.94
N SER A 122 -0.44 -1.36 3.22
CA SER A 122 -0.52 0.04 3.64
C SER A 122 0.62 0.87 3.07
N THR A 123 1.84 0.34 3.02
CA THR A 123 2.99 1.02 2.39
C THR A 123 2.73 1.26 0.90
N ASP A 124 2.19 0.28 0.18
CA ASP A 124 1.79 0.45 -1.23
C ASP A 124 0.71 1.52 -1.38
N ALA A 125 -0.29 1.53 -0.49
CA ALA A 125 -1.35 2.53 -0.49
C ALA A 125 -0.82 3.95 -0.22
N ILE A 126 0.14 4.10 0.70
CA ILE A 126 0.83 5.37 0.99
C ILE A 126 1.58 5.85 -0.25
N HIS A 127 2.36 4.99 -0.89
CA HIS A 127 3.06 5.35 -2.13
C HIS A 127 2.10 5.79 -3.23
N ASN A 128 0.99 5.08 -3.39
CA ASN A 128 -0.03 5.43 -4.37
C ASN A 128 -0.70 6.77 -4.04
N ALA A 129 -0.98 7.06 -2.77
CA ALA A 129 -1.55 8.33 -2.33
C ALA A 129 -0.57 9.49 -2.58
N ILE A 130 0.70 9.34 -2.19
CA ILE A 130 1.73 10.35 -2.42
C ILE A 130 1.95 10.58 -3.93
N ALA A 131 2.01 9.53 -4.73
CA ALA A 131 2.19 9.65 -6.18
C ALA A 131 1.00 10.32 -6.88
N LYS A 132 -0.21 10.16 -6.34
CA LYS A 132 -1.42 10.86 -6.83
C LYS A 132 -1.48 12.30 -6.36
N SER A 133 -0.97 12.58 -5.15
CA SER A 133 -0.99 13.91 -4.58
C SER A 133 -0.02 14.85 -5.31
N ARG A 134 -0.43 16.11 -5.45
CA ARG A 134 0.46 17.18 -5.93
C ARG A 134 1.12 17.96 -4.80
N GLY A 135 0.70 17.70 -3.55
CA GLY A 135 1.24 18.29 -2.33
C GLY A 135 2.55 17.62 -1.89
N THR A 136 3.41 18.40 -1.24
CA THR A 136 4.66 17.90 -0.67
C THR A 136 4.46 17.50 0.79
N LEU A 137 5.05 16.37 1.20
CA LEU A 137 5.13 15.99 2.61
C LEU A 137 6.11 16.90 3.36
N ALA A 138 5.83 17.17 4.63
CA ALA A 138 6.80 17.83 5.49
C ALA A 138 8.03 16.94 5.71
N ALA A 139 9.15 17.53 6.17
CA ALA A 139 10.33 16.76 6.51
C ALA A 139 9.99 15.68 7.56
N GLY A 140 10.39 14.43 7.28
CA GLY A 140 10.02 13.25 8.10
C GLY A 140 8.57 12.79 7.97
N GLY A 141 7.76 13.42 7.12
CA GLY A 141 6.33 13.12 6.96
C GLY A 141 6.07 11.70 6.50
N TYR A 142 6.86 11.19 5.55
CA TYR A 142 6.75 9.81 5.11
C TYR A 142 6.87 8.80 6.26
N SER A 143 7.88 8.99 7.13
CA SER A 143 8.07 8.12 8.30
C SER A 143 6.88 8.22 9.27
N ARG A 144 6.39 9.43 9.54
CA ARG A 144 5.20 9.63 10.40
C ARG A 144 3.96 8.93 9.83
N VAL A 145 3.70 9.09 8.54
CA VAL A 145 2.57 8.44 7.85
C VAL A 145 2.66 6.93 7.98
N CYS A 146 3.83 6.33 7.71
CA CYS A 146 4.04 4.90 7.86
C CYS A 146 3.81 4.44 9.31
N HIS A 147 4.34 5.16 10.31
CA HIS A 147 4.13 4.82 11.71
C HIS A 147 2.66 4.90 12.13
N LEU A 148 1.95 5.96 11.72
CA LEU A 148 0.53 6.13 12.01
C LEU A 148 -0.31 5.02 11.37
N ALA A 149 -0.03 4.65 10.12
CA ALA A 149 -0.74 3.58 9.44
C ALA A 149 -0.50 2.22 10.12
N VAL A 150 0.74 1.94 10.52
CA VAL A 150 1.10 0.73 11.27
C VAL A 150 0.37 0.67 12.61
N ASN A 151 0.37 1.76 13.37
CA ASN A 151 -0.28 1.81 14.68
C ASN A 151 -1.79 1.56 14.56
N SER A 152 -2.45 2.19 13.58
CA SER A 152 -3.88 1.95 13.28
C SER A 152 -4.15 0.48 12.94
N ILE A 153 -3.29 -0.17 12.14
CA ILE A 153 -3.42 -1.61 11.85
C ILE A 153 -3.29 -2.44 13.13
N GLU A 154 -2.29 -2.15 13.96
CA GLU A 154 -2.07 -2.88 15.22
C GLU A 154 -3.26 -2.72 16.17
N GLU A 155 -3.83 -1.52 16.29
CA GLU A 155 -5.02 -1.25 17.11
C GLU A 155 -6.24 -2.06 16.64
N VAL A 156 -6.50 -2.10 15.33
CA VAL A 156 -7.59 -2.91 14.77
C VAL A 156 -7.35 -4.39 15.01
N LEU A 157 -6.12 -4.89 14.84
CA LEU A 157 -5.79 -6.29 15.12
C LEU A 157 -5.84 -6.63 16.61
N ASN A 158 -5.60 -5.67 17.50
CA ASN A 158 -5.70 -5.85 18.95
C ASN A 158 -7.15 -5.79 19.47
N THR A 159 -8.10 -5.40 18.63
CA THR A 159 -9.50 -5.26 19.02
C THR A 159 -10.23 -6.59 18.86
N GLY A 160 -10.74 -7.14 19.96
CA GLY A 160 -11.56 -8.35 19.96
C GLY A 160 -10.87 -9.56 19.32
N ASP A 161 -11.65 -10.34 18.54
CA ASP A 161 -11.19 -11.54 17.83
C ASP A 161 -10.83 -11.28 16.36
N ASN A 162 -10.50 -10.04 16.01
CA ASN A 162 -10.24 -9.63 14.61
C ASN A 162 -9.15 -10.46 13.94
N VAL A 163 -8.10 -10.85 14.67
CA VAL A 163 -7.02 -11.71 14.13
C VAL A 163 -7.57 -13.09 13.73
N ASN A 164 -8.34 -13.73 14.61
CA ASN A 164 -8.88 -15.06 14.35
C ASN A 164 -9.86 -15.01 13.16
N TYR A 165 -10.70 -13.98 13.11
CA TYR A 165 -11.60 -13.73 11.99
C TYR A 165 -10.84 -13.55 10.66
N LEU A 166 -9.82 -12.70 10.64
CA LEU A 166 -9.03 -12.42 9.43
C LEU A 166 -8.22 -13.63 8.94
N LEU A 167 -7.73 -14.48 9.85
CA LEU A 167 -7.05 -15.72 9.49
C LEU A 167 -8.03 -16.77 8.95
N ALA A 168 -9.21 -16.88 9.54
CA ALA A 168 -10.25 -17.80 9.09
C ALA A 168 -10.85 -17.43 7.73
N LEU A 169 -10.89 -16.13 7.39
CA LEU A 169 -11.56 -15.59 6.21
C LEU A 169 -11.16 -16.27 4.89
N HIS A 170 -9.87 -16.53 4.70
CA HIS A 170 -9.33 -17.10 3.46
C HIS A 170 -8.95 -18.58 3.61
N THR A 171 -9.20 -19.18 4.77
CA THR A 171 -8.94 -20.60 4.97
C THR A 171 -9.98 -21.40 4.19
N PRO A 172 -9.58 -22.35 3.32
CA PRO A 172 -10.52 -23.22 2.65
C PRO A 172 -11.37 -23.93 3.69
N THR A 173 -12.68 -23.67 3.69
CA THR A 173 -13.60 -24.51 4.46
C THR A 173 -13.62 -25.85 3.75
N GLU A 174 -13.13 -26.91 4.39
CA GLU A 174 -13.26 -28.27 3.89
C GLU A 174 -14.76 -28.55 3.73
N SER A 175 -15.27 -28.42 2.50
CA SER A 175 -16.59 -28.93 2.18
C SER A 175 -16.52 -30.45 2.41
N PRO A 176 -17.37 -31.04 3.26
CA PRO A 176 -17.36 -32.48 3.44
C PRO A 176 -17.58 -33.11 2.07
N THR A 177 -16.54 -33.76 1.55
CA THR A 177 -16.65 -34.59 0.36
C THR A 177 -17.76 -35.61 0.64
N PRO A 178 -18.77 -35.77 -0.23
CA PRO A 178 -19.72 -36.84 -0.08
C PRO A 178 -18.92 -38.14 -0.12
N HIS A 179 -18.74 -38.75 1.05
CA HIS A 179 -18.09 -40.04 1.18
C HIS A 179 -18.84 -41.01 0.27
N GLU A 180 -18.08 -41.56 -0.66
CA GLU A 180 -18.38 -42.70 -1.50
C GLU A 180 -19.17 -43.73 -0.66
N GLN A 181 -20.48 -43.85 -0.94
CA GLN A 181 -21.26 -44.98 -0.49
C GLN A 181 -20.76 -46.19 -1.26
N ASP A 182 -19.80 -46.91 -0.68
CA ASP A 182 -19.48 -48.28 -1.05
C ASP A 182 -20.66 -49.17 -0.64
N PRO A 183 -21.44 -49.76 -1.57
CA PRO A 183 -22.43 -50.75 -1.23
C PRO A 183 -21.74 -52.11 -1.16
N THR A 184 -20.96 -52.34 -0.11
CA THR A 184 -20.61 -53.71 0.27
C THR A 184 -21.86 -54.37 0.85
N MET A 185 -22.59 -55.14 0.02
CA MET A 185 -23.21 -56.44 0.36
C MET A 185 -24.37 -56.81 -0.60
N ARG A 186 -24.19 -57.88 -1.37
CA ARG A 186 -25.11 -59.04 -1.31
C ARG A 186 -24.53 -60.31 -1.94
N SER A 187 -24.40 -61.33 -1.11
CA SER A 187 -24.35 -62.75 -1.49
C SER A 187 -25.56 -63.16 -2.33
N THR A 188 -25.34 -64.00 -3.33
CA THR A 188 -26.13 -65.17 -3.78
C THR A 188 -25.42 -65.75 -5.02
N ALA A 189 -25.37 -67.03 -5.35
CA ALA A 189 -25.57 -68.31 -4.70
C ALA A 189 -25.03 -69.36 -5.70
N THR A 190 -24.58 -70.49 -5.18
CA THR A 190 -24.33 -71.75 -5.90
C THR A 190 -25.51 -72.16 -6.80
N THR A 191 -25.25 -72.59 -8.03
CA THR A 191 -25.74 -73.84 -8.66
C THR A 191 -24.99 -74.06 -9.96
#